data_AF-A0A950H6Q2-F1
#
_entry.id   AF-A0A950H6Q2-F1
#
_cell.length_a   1.000
_cell.length_b   1.000
_cell.length_c   1.000
_cell.angle_alpha   90.00
_cell.angle_beta   90.00
_cell.angle_gamma   90.00
#
_symmetry.space_group_name_H-M   'P 1'
#
loop_
_entity.id
_entity.type
_entity.pdbx_description
1 polymer ?
#
loop_
_entity_poly.entity_id
_entity_poly.type
_entity_poly.pdbx_seq_one_letter_code
_entity_poly.pdbx_strand_id
1 'polypeptide(L)'
;MHQFGVAEGLSELLEWSEPVIFDCLSETYRKFVPEKDVIAPLARLHGRAWRALIAGDMRRFRALRRELAAALQPLGIGPTCMAAADARALGELHDIVVARFQRCGRIAHGYRLALVEIANRLTPVLQAA
;
A
#
# COMPACT_ATOMS: atom_id res chain seq x y z
N MET A 1 16.44 -5.54 -26.34
CA MET A 1 15.13 -4.91 -26.09
C MET A 1 14.71 -5.30 -24.69
N HIS A 2 14.89 -4.42 -23.69
CA HIS A 2 14.55 -4.72 -22.29
C HIS A 2 13.03 -4.93 -22.16
N GLN A 3 12.63 -5.98 -21.45
CA GLN A 3 11.25 -6.38 -21.28
C GLN A 3 10.74 -5.76 -19.98
N PHE A 4 9.83 -4.79 -20.07
CA PHE A 4 9.24 -4.13 -18.90
C PHE A 4 8.35 -5.11 -18.12
N GLY A 5 8.99 -5.82 -17.19
CA GLY A 5 8.41 -6.91 -16.40
C GLY A 5 7.99 -6.47 -15.01
N VAL A 6 7.51 -7.44 -14.22
CA VAL A 6 7.03 -7.22 -12.85
C VAL A 6 8.08 -6.56 -11.96
N ALA A 7 9.35 -6.98 -12.07
CA ALA A 7 10.44 -6.44 -11.26
C ALA A 7 10.73 -4.97 -11.55
N GLU A 8 10.76 -4.57 -12.83
CA GLU A 8 10.93 -3.17 -13.25
C GLU A 8 9.73 -2.33 -12.80
N GLY A 9 8.50 -2.83 -12.96
CA GLY A 9 7.29 -2.15 -12.49
C GLY A 9 7.24 -1.96 -10.97
N LEU A 10 7.70 -2.93 -10.18
CA LEU A 10 7.80 -2.82 -8.72
C LEU A 10 8.86 -1.82 -8.28
N SER A 11 10.02 -1.80 -8.95
CA SER A 11 11.10 -0.86 -8.66
C SER A 11 10.65 0.58 -8.92
N GLU A 12 10.06 0.84 -10.09
CA GLU A 12 9.56 2.18 -10.40
C GLU A 12 8.40 2.58 -9.49
N LEU A 13 7.46 1.67 -9.17
CA LEU A 13 6.41 1.94 -8.19
C LEU A 13 7.00 2.42 -6.86
N LEU A 14 8.07 1.79 -6.37
CA LEU A 14 8.71 2.17 -5.12
C LEU A 14 9.25 3.61 -5.15
N GLU A 15 9.70 4.11 -6.30
CA GLU A 15 10.29 5.44 -6.45
C GLU A 15 9.27 6.57 -6.33
N TRP A 16 8.03 6.36 -6.78
CA TRP A 16 7.02 7.43 -6.85
C TRP A 16 5.76 7.20 -6.01
N SER A 17 5.48 5.96 -5.58
CA SER A 17 4.23 5.65 -4.87
C SER A 17 4.20 6.10 -3.43
N GLU A 18 5.36 6.36 -2.80
CA GLU A 18 5.46 6.64 -1.36
C GLU A 18 4.63 7.85 -0.91
N PRO A 19 4.67 9.03 -1.59
CA PRO A 19 3.80 10.15 -1.25
C PRO A 19 2.31 9.83 -1.42
N VAL A 20 1.93 9.18 -2.52
CA VAL A 20 0.54 8.82 -2.84
C VAL A 20 -0.04 7.88 -1.78
N ILE A 21 0.73 6.85 -1.42
CA ILE A 21 0.37 5.90 -0.37
C ILE A 21 0.21 6.67 0.96
N PHE A 22 1.18 7.49 1.33
CA PHE A 22 1.12 8.23 2.59
C PHE A 22 -0.10 9.15 2.69
N ASP A 23 -0.47 9.84 1.61
CA ASP A 23 -1.65 10.69 1.55
C ASP A 23 -2.93 9.86 1.72
N CYS A 24 -3.07 8.77 0.97
CA CYS A 24 -4.21 7.85 1.09
C CYS A 24 -4.36 7.27 2.51
N LEU A 25 -3.25 6.89 3.13
CA LEU A 25 -3.21 6.36 4.50
C LEU A 25 -3.63 7.43 5.51
N SER A 26 -3.07 8.63 5.40
CA SER A 26 -3.37 9.75 6.30
C SER A 26 -4.84 10.17 6.20
N GLU A 27 -5.39 10.26 4.99
CA GLU A 27 -6.80 10.56 4.76
C GLU A 27 -7.71 9.48 5.31
N THR A 28 -7.36 8.21 5.11
CA THR A 28 -8.14 7.09 5.64
C THR A 28 -8.15 7.13 7.16
N TYR A 29 -6.98 7.20 7.79
CA TYR A 29 -6.90 7.24 9.26
C TYR A 29 -7.63 8.44 9.85
N ARG A 30 -7.62 9.62 9.20
CA ARG A 30 -8.39 10.78 9.66
C ARG A 30 -9.90 10.54 9.75
N LYS A 31 -10.44 9.55 9.02
CA LYS A 31 -11.87 9.20 9.08
C LYS A 31 -12.21 8.27 10.25
N PHE A 32 -11.25 7.50 10.74
CA PHE A 32 -11.47 6.44 11.74
C PHE A 32 -10.81 6.70 13.09
N VAL A 33 -9.73 7.48 13.10
CA VAL A 33 -8.92 7.77 14.28
C VAL A 33 -9.38 9.12 14.86
N PRO A 34 -9.91 9.15 16.11
CA PRO A 34 -10.34 10.38 16.75
C PRO A 34 -9.16 11.28 17.17
N GLU A 35 -8.07 10.66 17.60
CA GLU A 35 -6.84 11.32 18.06
C GLU A 35 -5.99 11.78 16.88
N LYS A 36 -5.91 13.10 16.65
CA LYS A 36 -5.26 13.64 15.45
C LYS A 36 -3.74 13.53 15.46
N ASP A 37 -3.15 13.54 16.64
CA ASP A 37 -1.70 13.45 16.88
C ASP A 37 -1.14 12.08 16.53
N VAL A 38 -1.94 11.01 16.64
CA VAL A 38 -1.49 9.64 16.31
C VAL A 38 -1.67 9.27 14.83
N ILE A 39 -2.42 10.06 14.05
CA ILE A 39 -2.68 9.78 12.61
C ILE A 39 -1.38 9.71 11.82
N ALA A 40 -0.50 10.71 11.94
CA ALA A 40 0.74 10.76 11.17
C ALA A 40 1.71 9.61 11.54
N PRO A 41 1.92 9.30 12.83
CA PRO A 41 2.63 8.07 13.23
C PRO A 41 2.05 6.79 12.63
N LEU A 42 0.72 6.60 12.66
CA LEU A 42 0.06 5.41 12.10
C LEU A 42 0.25 5.33 10.58
N ALA A 43 0.05 6.44 9.87
CA ALA A 43 0.26 6.51 8.42
C ALA A 43 1.72 6.22 8.04
N ARG A 44 2.70 6.71 8.81
CA ARG A 44 4.12 6.41 8.59
C ARG A 44 4.43 4.93 8.83
N LEU A 45 3.93 4.36 9.92
CA LEU A 45 4.10 2.94 10.23
C LEU A 45 3.51 2.06 9.11
N HIS A 46 2.32 2.40 8.65
CA HIS A 46 1.66 1.69 7.57
C HIS A 46 2.37 1.91 6.21
N GLY A 47 2.86 3.11 5.93
CA GLY A 47 3.68 3.40 4.74
C GLY A 47 4.97 2.56 4.69
N ARG A 48 5.64 2.36 5.83
CA ARG A 48 6.79 1.42 5.91
C ARG A 48 6.39 -0.02 5.58
N ALA A 49 5.19 -0.45 5.96
CA ALA A 49 4.69 -1.78 5.62
C ALA A 49 4.48 -1.90 4.10
N TRP A 50 3.88 -0.88 3.48
CA TRP A 50 3.74 -0.79 2.01
C TRP A 50 5.09 -0.79 1.28
N ARG A 51 6.09 -0.05 1.80
CA ARG A 51 7.44 -0.08 1.25
C ARG A 51 8.04 -1.50 1.27
N ALA A 52 7.90 -2.22 2.38
CA ALA A 52 8.36 -3.60 2.51
C ALA A 52 7.60 -4.57 1.57
N LEU A 53 6.29 -4.36 1.42
CA LEU A 53 5.42 -5.13 0.52
C LEU A 53 5.84 -5.00 -0.95
N ILE A 54 6.06 -3.77 -1.42
CA ILE A 54 6.50 -3.48 -2.79
C ILE A 54 7.90 -4.05 -3.03
N ALA A 55 8.81 -3.87 -2.07
CA ALA A 55 10.16 -4.42 -2.12
C ALA A 55 10.23 -5.97 -2.01
N GLY A 56 9.11 -6.64 -1.72
CA GLY A 56 9.04 -8.09 -1.57
C GLY A 56 9.56 -8.64 -0.23
N ASP A 57 9.88 -7.78 0.73
CA ASP A 57 10.27 -8.19 2.09
C ASP A 57 9.04 -8.55 2.93
N MET A 58 8.49 -9.74 2.66
CA MET A 58 7.28 -10.22 3.31
C MET A 58 7.47 -10.49 4.81
N ARG A 59 8.70 -10.74 5.27
CA ARG A 59 9.00 -10.89 6.71
C ARG A 59 8.85 -9.54 7.41
N ARG A 60 9.44 -8.48 6.86
CA ARG A 60 9.33 -7.12 7.40
C ARG A 60 7.92 -6.58 7.28
N PHE A 61 7.24 -6.81 6.17
CA PHE A 61 5.83 -6.46 5.97
C PHE A 61 4.95 -7.04 7.09
N ARG A 62 5.02 -8.36 7.34
CA ARG A 62 4.24 -9.01 8.41
C ARG A 62 4.57 -8.47 9.80
N ALA A 63 5.84 -8.17 10.08
CA ALA A 63 6.24 -7.58 11.36
C ALA A 63 5.61 -6.19 11.55
N LEU A 64 5.69 -5.32 10.54
CA LEU A 64 5.12 -3.97 10.58
C LEU A 64 3.59 -3.98 10.65
N ARG A 65 2.92 -4.95 9.99
CA ARG A 65 1.46 -5.12 10.09
C ARG A 65 1.01 -5.50 11.50
N ARG A 66 1.77 -6.34 12.21
CA ARG A 66 1.50 -6.66 13.62
C ARG A 66 1.74 -5.48 14.55
N GLU A 67 2.81 -4.73 14.32
CA GLU A 67 3.09 -3.48 15.06
C GLU A 67 1.95 -2.46 14.86
N LEU A 68 1.45 -2.34 13.63
CA LEU A 68 0.33 -1.46 13.31
C LEU A 68 -0.97 -1.91 13.97
N ALA A 69 -1.29 -3.21 13.95
CA ALA A 69 -2.45 -3.75 14.63
C ALA A 69 -2.40 -3.50 16.15
N ALA A 70 -1.21 -3.68 16.76
CA ALA A 70 -1.01 -3.39 18.18
C ALA A 70 -1.16 -1.89 18.51
N ALA A 71 -0.74 -0.99 17.60
CA ALA A 71 -0.91 0.45 17.76
C ALA A 71 -2.39 0.91 17.63
N LEU A 72 -3.20 0.19 16.84
CA LEU A 72 -4.63 0.49 16.64
C LEU A 72 -5.52 -0.08 17.75
N GLN A 73 -5.10 -1.17 18.39
CA GLN A 73 -5.84 -1.82 19.48
C GLN A 73 -6.26 -0.87 20.63
N PRO A 74 -5.37 -0.04 21.22
CA PRO A 74 -5.78 0.86 22.31
C PRO A 74 -6.75 1.96 21.86
N LEU A 75 -6.80 2.26 20.56
CA LEU A 75 -7.73 3.24 19.97
C LEU A 75 -9.12 2.64 19.69
N GLY A 76 -9.32 1.35 19.99
CA GLY A 76 -10.55 0.63 19.67
C GLY A 76 -10.78 0.42 18.17
N ILE A 77 -9.72 0.55 17.35
CA ILE A 77 -9.81 0.49 15.90
C ILE A 77 -9.50 -0.93 15.43
N GLY A 78 -10.49 -1.56 14.81
CA GLY A 78 -10.38 -2.92 14.27
C GLY A 78 -9.63 -3.02 12.94
N PRO A 79 -9.33 -4.25 12.48
CA PRO A 79 -8.57 -4.53 11.26
C PRO A 79 -9.23 -3.99 9.98
N THR A 80 -10.55 -3.77 10.00
CA THR A 80 -11.30 -3.17 8.88
C THR A 80 -10.75 -1.80 8.46
N CYS A 81 -10.24 -1.00 9.39
CA CYS A 81 -9.63 0.29 9.07
C CYS A 81 -8.35 0.11 8.24
N MET A 82 -7.51 -0.87 8.59
CA MET A 82 -6.31 -1.20 7.82
C MET A 82 -6.67 -1.68 6.42
N ALA A 83 -7.67 -2.56 6.31
CA ALA A 83 -8.15 -3.06 5.02
C ALA A 83 -8.70 -1.94 4.12
N ALA A 84 -9.46 -0.99 4.69
CA ALA A 84 -9.95 0.18 3.97
C ALA A 84 -8.80 1.07 3.47
N ALA A 85 -7.77 1.26 4.31
CA ALA A 85 -6.58 2.03 3.95
C ALA A 85 -5.78 1.35 2.83
N ASP A 86 -5.63 0.03 2.89
CA ASP A 86 -4.97 -0.77 1.84
C ASP A 86 -5.72 -0.67 0.51
N ALA A 87 -7.05 -0.86 0.53
CA ALA A 87 -7.89 -0.78 -0.65
C ALA A 87 -7.84 0.61 -1.29
N ARG A 88 -7.88 1.67 -0.48
CA ARG A 88 -7.79 3.06 -0.97
C ARG A 88 -6.46 3.32 -1.66
N ALA A 89 -5.34 2.93 -1.04
CA ALA A 89 -4.01 3.12 -1.61
C ALA A 89 -3.85 2.32 -2.92
N LEU A 90 -4.26 1.05 -2.94
CA LEU A 90 -4.19 0.20 -4.13
C LEU A 90 -5.03 0.78 -5.29
N GLY A 91 -6.23 1.27 -5.00
CA GLY A 91 -7.09 1.92 -5.99
C GLY A 91 -6.47 3.18 -6.57
N GLU A 92 -5.93 4.05 -5.73
CA GLU A 92 -5.27 5.29 -6.19
C GLU A 92 -4.05 5.00 -7.09
N LEU A 93 -3.22 4.02 -6.73
CA LEU A 93 -2.09 3.61 -7.56
C LEU A 93 -2.54 3.07 -8.92
N HIS A 94 -3.62 2.28 -8.94
CA HIS A 94 -4.21 1.79 -10.18
C HIS A 94 -4.70 2.94 -11.07
N ASP A 95 -5.43 3.90 -10.51
CA ASP A 95 -5.97 5.04 -11.26
C ASP A 95 -4.86 5.92 -11.84
N ILE A 96 -3.78 6.16 -11.09
CA ILE A 96 -2.59 6.86 -11.58
C ILE A 96 -1.95 6.10 -12.74
N VAL A 97 -1.78 4.78 -12.61
CA VAL A 97 -1.18 3.96 -13.68
C VAL A 97 -2.01 4.02 -14.96
N VAL A 98 -3.34 3.88 -14.84
CA VAL A 98 -4.26 3.96 -15.98
C VAL A 98 -4.20 5.34 -16.62
N ALA A 99 -4.33 6.42 -15.84
CA ALA A 99 -4.36 7.78 -16.34
C ALA A 99 -3.04 8.20 -17.01
N ARG A 100 -1.90 7.84 -16.40
CA ARG A 100 -0.57 8.28 -16.83
C ARG A 100 -0.01 7.45 -17.99
N PHE A 101 -0.29 6.15 -18.04
CA PHE A 101 0.34 5.23 -18.99
C PHE A 101 -0.61 4.65 -20.04
N GLN A 102 -1.85 5.13 -20.13
CA GLN A 102 -2.85 4.67 -21.13
C GLN A 102 -2.34 4.61 -22.58
N ARG A 103 -1.40 5.49 -22.98
CA ARG A 103 -0.84 5.52 -24.36
C ARG A 103 0.41 4.65 -24.52
N CYS A 104 0.93 4.08 -23.43
CA CYS A 104 2.14 3.28 -23.39
C CYS A 104 1.82 1.84 -22.94
N GLY A 105 1.16 1.07 -23.81
CA GLY A 105 0.60 -0.24 -23.47
C GLY A 105 1.57 -1.22 -22.80
N ARG A 106 2.86 -1.21 -23.18
CA ARG A 106 3.89 -2.06 -22.52
C ARG A 106 4.18 -1.63 -21.08
N ILE A 107 4.31 -0.33 -20.83
CA ILE A 107 4.59 0.22 -19.49
C ILE A 107 3.37 0.02 -18.60
N ALA A 108 2.17 0.33 -19.10
CA ALA A 108 0.92 0.09 -18.39
C ALA A 108 0.74 -1.40 -18.03
N HIS A 109 1.12 -2.31 -18.92
CA HIS A 109 1.07 -3.75 -18.65
C HIS A 109 1.99 -4.16 -17.51
N GLY A 110 3.25 -3.71 -17.49
CA GLY A 110 4.18 -4.04 -16.40
C GLY A 110 3.72 -3.49 -15.04
N TYR A 111 3.23 -2.25 -15.00
CA TYR A 111 2.61 -1.70 -13.79
C TYR A 111 1.38 -2.47 -13.35
N ARG A 112 0.50 -2.86 -14.27
CA ARG A 112 -0.69 -3.67 -13.94
C ARG A 112 -0.29 -5.01 -13.33
N LEU A 113 0.72 -5.68 -13.87
CA LEU A 113 1.22 -6.93 -13.29
C LEU A 113 1.84 -6.70 -11.90
N ALA A 114 2.59 -5.61 -11.71
CA ALA A 114 3.13 -5.25 -10.40
C ALA A 114 2.02 -4.97 -9.36
N LEU A 115 0.95 -4.27 -9.76
CA LEU A 115 -0.22 -4.03 -8.89
C LEU A 115 -0.98 -5.32 -8.55
N VAL A 116 -1.14 -6.24 -9.50
CA VAL A 116 -1.73 -7.57 -9.25
C VAL A 116 -0.87 -8.36 -8.26
N GLU A 117 0.45 -8.31 -8.40
CA GLU A 117 1.38 -8.96 -7.48
C GLU A 117 1.28 -8.36 -6.06
N ILE A 118 1.20 -7.02 -5.94
CA ILE A 118 0.96 -6.34 -4.66
C ILE A 118 -0.38 -6.78 -4.06
N ALA A 119 -1.45 -6.81 -4.84
CA ALA A 119 -2.77 -7.26 -4.40
C ALA A 119 -2.75 -8.70 -3.88
N ASN A 120 -2.07 -9.61 -4.60
CA ASN A 120 -1.91 -11.00 -4.19
C ASN A 120 -1.14 -11.13 -2.86
N ARG A 121 -0.17 -10.25 -2.59
CA ARG A 121 0.56 -10.22 -1.31
C ARG A 121 -0.26 -9.63 -0.16
N LEU A 122 -1.21 -8.73 -0.46
CA LEU A 122 -2.14 -8.14 0.52
C LEU A 122 -3.22 -9.13 0.97
N THR A 123 -3.84 -9.86 0.04
CA THR A 123 -4.95 -10.80 0.29
C THR A 123 -4.73 -11.80 1.43
N PRO A 124 -3.58 -12.51 1.54
CA PRO A 124 -3.36 -13.46 2.64
C PRO A 124 -3.29 -12.78 4.02
N VAL A 125 -3.05 -11.47 4.10
CA VAL A 125 -3.06 -10.72 5.36
C VAL A 125 -4.45 -10.22 5.73
N LEU A 126 -5.32 -9.97 4.75
CA LEU A 126 -6.71 -9.56 4.99
C LEU A 126 -7.59 -10.72 5.48
N GLN A 127 -7.24 -11.97 5.15
CA GLN A 127 -7.96 -13.17 5.61
C GLN A 127 -7.50 -13.68 6.98
N ALA A 128 -6.36 -13.20 7.49
CA ALA A 128 -5.75 -13.63 8.76
C ALA A 128 -5.98 -12.64 9.91
N ALA A 129 -6.74 -11.57 9.66
CA ALA A 129 -7.11 -10.54 10.63
C ALA A 129 -8.60 -10.65 10.97
#